data_AF-A0AAD5NFE7-F1
#
_entry.id   AF-A0AAD5NFE7-F1
#
_cell.length_a   1.000
_cell.length_b   1.000
_cell.length_c   1.000
_cell.angle_alpha   90.00
_cell.angle_beta   90.00
_cell.angle_gamma   90.00
#
_symmetry.space_group_name_H-M   'P 1'
#
loop_
_entity.id
_entity.type
_entity.pdbx_description
1 polymer ?
#
loop_
_entity_poly.entity_id
_entity_poly.type
_entity_poly.pdbx_seq_one_letter_code
_entity_poly.pdbx_strand_id
1 'polypeptide(L)'
;MTVDEFLSKVKPMFPSLRKHFDSAVCILQEGDDETCQDHWKVQSAITDNPDIPNFMFSKISVSTLVIKEVLSCFNKMLNLPDIQMHKTFLSDLLQSFQPIKIPDSIISSIQPIPLPGTREYFYLGAFIFLEGVLSIACSVSFMLASECLLTLESVVISLQIFLGKLEGNSLSTNRELIQGVLHVLHSRLGTSSQKLLKHDWNNETLENGWKNKGEIIQKILWIYLEYSASTTDLLDELACSILPQVTLSKTMAEDDHHGFPTLCPATFVLWYRVLHEVNLSVLNKLVKEVVHLEKRKAGVQPEIVQTLLIKTSKYVNVVVSLVNMCKTHDKVNLRAMAVKYGGKFVDFFLKAFDFLQIHFQTHSEIIIQLVKDLQKATRTIQILCSEAKGLKQTVVTSKIPTTKRSMERFLFRVKALLHTTSSGCTFWMGNLKHKDLAGQVVSSQAYVDDPSDNVNEDPAGVMDEDQPASEEDRETE
;
A
#
# COMPACT_ATOMS: atom_id res chain seq x y z
N MET A 1 -0.45 -37.99 -12.15
CA MET A 1 0.80 -37.24 -12.32
C MET A 1 1.17 -36.68 -10.96
N THR A 2 2.32 -37.07 -10.41
CA THR A 2 2.82 -36.50 -9.14
C THR A 2 3.38 -35.09 -9.38
N VAL A 3 3.59 -34.32 -8.30
CA VAL A 3 4.22 -32.98 -8.40
C VAL A 3 5.62 -33.09 -9.02
N ASP A 4 6.42 -34.07 -8.62
CA ASP A 4 7.75 -34.32 -9.21
C ASP A 4 7.70 -34.66 -10.71
N GLU A 5 6.74 -35.48 -11.14
CA GLU A 5 6.52 -35.80 -12.55
C GLU A 5 6.10 -34.56 -13.36
N PHE A 6 5.32 -33.66 -12.76
CA PHE A 6 4.97 -32.40 -13.39
C PHE A 6 6.18 -31.47 -13.51
N LEU A 7 6.92 -31.26 -12.41
CA LEU A 7 8.09 -30.39 -12.37
C LEU A 7 9.21 -30.86 -13.32
N SER A 8 9.43 -32.17 -13.42
CA SER A 8 10.42 -32.73 -14.35
C SER A 8 10.06 -32.52 -15.82
N LYS A 9 8.77 -32.42 -16.15
CA LYS A 9 8.30 -32.07 -17.52
C LYS A 9 8.37 -30.57 -17.80
N VAL A 10 8.19 -29.74 -16.79
CA VAL A 10 8.19 -28.27 -16.92
C VAL A 10 9.62 -27.70 -16.98
N LYS A 11 10.54 -28.23 -16.18
CA LYS A 11 11.93 -27.72 -16.07
C LYS A 11 12.64 -27.56 -17.44
N PRO A 12 12.55 -28.49 -18.40
CA PRO A 12 13.15 -28.33 -19.73
C PRO A 12 12.59 -27.15 -20.55
N MET A 13 11.43 -26.59 -20.17
CA MET A 13 10.82 -25.48 -20.88
C MET A 13 11.44 -24.13 -20.53
N PHE A 14 12.16 -24.00 -19.41
CA PHE A 14 12.69 -22.71 -18.94
C PHE A 14 13.57 -21.98 -19.97
N PRO A 15 14.53 -22.65 -20.66
CA PRO A 15 15.32 -21.97 -21.69
C PRO A 15 14.48 -21.49 -22.87
N SER A 16 13.41 -22.22 -23.22
CA SER A 16 12.48 -21.82 -24.29
C SER A 16 11.63 -20.63 -23.85
N LEU A 17 11.07 -20.65 -22.64
CA LEU A 17 10.35 -19.51 -22.05
C LEU A 17 11.24 -18.28 -22.03
N ARG A 18 12.49 -18.43 -21.56
CA ARG A 18 13.47 -17.35 -21.53
C ARG A 18 13.76 -16.79 -22.92
N LYS A 19 13.98 -17.65 -23.92
CA LYS A 19 14.24 -17.24 -25.30
C LYS A 19 13.08 -16.42 -25.88
N HIS A 20 11.85 -16.88 -25.70
CA HIS A 20 10.68 -16.15 -26.20
C HIS A 20 10.47 -14.83 -25.46
N PHE A 21 10.75 -14.81 -24.16
CA PHE A 21 10.71 -13.61 -23.35
C PHE A 21 11.74 -12.58 -23.82
N ASP A 22 13.01 -12.98 -24.00
CA ASP A 22 14.07 -12.09 -24.49
C ASP A 22 13.72 -11.55 -25.88
N SER A 23 13.22 -12.40 -26.78
CA SER A 23 12.77 -11.95 -28.12
C SER A 23 11.65 -10.92 -28.04
N ALA A 24 10.66 -11.12 -27.17
CA ALA A 24 9.57 -10.17 -26.97
C ALA A 24 10.08 -8.85 -26.37
N VAL A 25 11.01 -8.91 -25.41
CA VAL A 25 11.63 -7.72 -24.80
C VAL A 25 12.44 -6.93 -25.84
N CYS A 26 13.20 -7.60 -26.72
CA CYS A 26 13.92 -6.93 -27.81
C CYS A 26 12.97 -6.19 -28.74
N ILE A 27 11.85 -6.81 -29.13
CA ILE A 27 10.82 -6.15 -29.97
C ILE A 27 10.26 -4.90 -29.28
N LEU A 28 9.98 -4.97 -27.98
CA LEU A 28 9.52 -3.80 -27.21
C LEU A 28 10.57 -2.67 -27.13
N GLN A 29 11.86 -3.01 -27.12
CA GLN A 29 12.95 -2.02 -27.11
C GLN A 29 13.15 -1.35 -28.47
N GLU A 30 13.01 -2.12 -29.56
CA GLU A 30 13.16 -1.62 -30.93
C GLU A 30 11.99 -0.71 -31.34
N GLY A 31 10.82 -0.87 -30.73
CA GLY A 31 9.64 -0.05 -30.99
C GLY A 31 9.03 -0.28 -32.37
N ASP A 32 9.30 -1.45 -32.97
CA ASP A 32 8.80 -1.81 -34.30
C ASP A 32 7.31 -2.18 -34.23
N ASP A 33 6.46 -1.29 -34.74
CA ASP A 33 5.00 -1.47 -34.81
C ASP A 33 4.53 -2.17 -36.09
N GLU A 34 5.45 -2.83 -36.82
CA GLU A 34 5.07 -3.65 -37.98
C GLU A 34 3.94 -4.64 -37.64
N THR A 35 2.95 -4.71 -38.52
CA THR A 35 1.81 -5.60 -38.36
C THR A 35 2.22 -7.04 -38.64
N CYS A 36 1.95 -7.96 -37.72
CA CYS A 36 2.26 -9.38 -37.88
C CYS A 36 1.07 -10.21 -38.45
N GLN A 37 0.09 -9.52 -39.04
CA GLN A 37 -1.23 -10.08 -39.36
C GLN A 37 -1.15 -11.26 -40.32
N ASP A 38 -0.36 -11.16 -41.38
CA ASP A 38 -0.22 -12.24 -42.37
C ASP A 38 0.50 -13.46 -41.80
N HIS A 39 1.53 -13.24 -40.99
CA HIS A 39 2.22 -14.31 -40.27
C HIS A 39 1.26 -15.02 -39.30
N TRP A 40 0.49 -14.26 -38.51
CA TRP A 40 -0.49 -14.82 -37.59
C TRP A 40 -1.57 -15.64 -38.31
N LYS A 41 -2.16 -15.10 -39.39
CA LYS A 41 -3.17 -15.81 -40.19
C LYS A 41 -2.67 -17.17 -40.68
N VAL A 42 -1.43 -17.21 -41.17
CA VAL A 42 -0.79 -18.46 -41.61
C VAL A 42 -0.63 -19.45 -40.46
N GLN A 43 -0.08 -19.03 -39.31
CA GLN A 43 0.14 -19.94 -38.17
C GLN A 43 -1.17 -20.39 -37.52
N SER A 44 -2.17 -19.50 -37.43
CA SER A 44 -3.51 -19.79 -36.92
C SER A 44 -4.22 -20.84 -37.79
N ALA A 45 -4.12 -20.70 -39.11
CA ALA A 45 -4.67 -21.68 -40.05
C ALA A 45 -3.96 -23.04 -39.97
N ILE A 46 -2.63 -23.06 -39.78
CA ILE A 46 -1.86 -24.30 -39.60
C ILE A 46 -2.28 -25.06 -38.33
N THR A 47 -2.78 -24.34 -37.32
CA THR A 47 -3.18 -24.91 -36.02
C THR A 47 -4.68 -25.20 -35.91
N ASP A 48 -5.41 -25.16 -37.03
CA ASP A 48 -6.86 -25.37 -37.13
C ASP A 48 -7.70 -24.45 -36.20
N ASN A 49 -7.19 -23.27 -35.89
CA ASN A 49 -7.94 -22.25 -35.16
C ASN A 49 -8.98 -21.57 -36.07
N PRO A 50 -10.17 -21.21 -35.56
CA PRO A 50 -11.20 -20.53 -36.36
C PRO A 50 -10.69 -19.17 -36.87
N ASP A 51 -11.06 -18.81 -38.10
CA ASP A 51 -10.74 -17.48 -38.65
C ASP A 51 -11.51 -16.40 -37.89
N ILE A 52 -10.78 -15.43 -37.33
CA ILE A 52 -11.33 -14.35 -36.52
C ILE A 52 -11.21 -13.05 -37.34
N PRO A 53 -12.29 -12.63 -38.04
CA PRO A 53 -12.24 -11.43 -38.87
C PRO A 53 -12.05 -10.17 -38.01
N ASN A 54 -11.32 -9.19 -38.56
CA ASN A 54 -11.02 -7.87 -37.96
C ASN A 54 -10.07 -7.85 -36.74
N PHE A 55 -9.33 -8.92 -36.46
CA PHE A 55 -8.25 -8.88 -35.47
C PHE A 55 -6.95 -8.32 -36.08
N MET A 56 -6.48 -7.17 -35.58
CA MET A 56 -5.15 -6.62 -35.86
C MET A 56 -4.26 -6.78 -34.64
N PHE A 57 -3.09 -7.40 -34.84
CA PHE A 57 -2.03 -7.49 -33.85
C PHE A 57 -0.79 -6.78 -34.37
N SER A 58 -0.30 -5.79 -33.61
CA SER A 58 1.06 -5.30 -33.84
C SER A 58 2.07 -6.19 -33.11
N LYS A 59 3.32 -6.18 -33.58
CA LYS A 59 4.42 -6.90 -32.91
C LYS A 59 4.54 -6.51 -31.43
N ILE A 60 4.29 -5.25 -31.09
CA ILE A 60 4.30 -4.73 -29.71
C ILE A 60 3.19 -5.35 -28.86
N SER A 61 1.96 -5.44 -29.39
CA SER A 61 0.84 -6.07 -28.68
C SER A 61 1.08 -7.56 -28.41
N VAL A 62 1.58 -8.30 -29.40
CA VAL A 62 1.90 -9.73 -29.24
C VAL A 62 3.03 -9.91 -28.22
N SER A 63 4.09 -9.11 -28.32
CA SER A 63 5.22 -9.18 -27.39
C SER A 63 4.80 -8.86 -25.95
N THR A 64 3.90 -7.90 -25.78
CA THR A 64 3.29 -7.58 -24.49
C THR A 64 2.53 -8.77 -23.90
N LEU A 65 1.75 -9.48 -24.71
CA LEU A 65 1.02 -10.69 -24.27
C LEU A 65 1.97 -11.84 -23.91
N VAL A 66 3.01 -12.06 -24.72
CA VAL A 66 4.04 -13.08 -24.44
C VAL A 66 4.73 -12.79 -23.11
N ILE A 67 5.14 -11.55 -22.87
CA ILE A 67 5.78 -11.15 -21.61
C ILE A 67 4.82 -11.35 -20.43
N LYS A 68 3.55 -10.91 -20.54
CA LYS A 68 2.54 -11.13 -19.49
C LYS A 68 2.35 -12.60 -19.17
N GLU A 69 2.22 -13.46 -20.17
CA GLU A 69 1.99 -14.89 -19.95
C GLU A 69 3.21 -15.56 -19.28
N VAL A 70 4.43 -15.22 -19.72
CA VAL A 70 5.65 -15.73 -19.10
C VAL A 70 5.81 -15.23 -17.65
N LEU A 71 5.49 -13.97 -17.37
CA LEU A 71 5.48 -13.43 -16.00
C LEU A 71 4.43 -14.14 -15.14
N SER A 72 3.24 -14.38 -15.66
CA SER A 72 2.18 -15.13 -14.98
C SER A 72 2.64 -16.56 -14.65
N CYS A 73 3.26 -17.25 -15.62
CA CYS A 73 3.83 -18.57 -15.42
C CYS A 73 4.93 -18.56 -14.35
N PHE A 74 5.87 -17.62 -14.46
CA PHE A 74 6.96 -17.44 -13.50
C PHE A 74 6.42 -17.21 -12.08
N ASN A 75 5.44 -16.32 -11.93
CA ASN A 75 4.81 -15.97 -10.66
C ASN A 75 4.06 -17.17 -10.03
N LYS A 76 3.30 -17.92 -10.86
CA LYS A 76 2.63 -19.15 -10.42
C LYS A 76 3.64 -20.20 -9.95
N MET A 77 4.70 -20.44 -10.72
CA MET A 77 5.74 -21.40 -10.36
C MET A 77 6.50 -21.01 -9.09
N LEU A 78 6.81 -19.73 -8.93
CA LEU A 78 7.52 -19.22 -7.75
C LEU A 78 6.71 -19.40 -6.45
N ASN A 79 5.38 -19.28 -6.54
CA ASN A 79 4.48 -19.36 -5.39
C ASN A 79 3.93 -20.76 -5.09
N LEU A 80 4.28 -21.80 -5.87
CA LEU A 80 3.87 -23.16 -5.57
C LEU A 80 4.55 -23.64 -4.26
N PRO A 81 3.78 -24.08 -3.23
CA PRO A 81 4.33 -24.46 -1.93
C PRO A 81 5.39 -25.57 -2.01
N ASP A 82 5.16 -26.54 -2.91
CA ASP A 82 6.05 -27.68 -3.12
C ASP A 82 7.37 -27.27 -3.78
N ILE A 83 7.35 -26.31 -4.71
CA ILE A 83 8.56 -25.80 -5.39
C ILE A 83 9.51 -25.13 -4.40
N GLN A 84 8.99 -24.47 -3.37
CA GLN A 84 9.83 -23.89 -2.32
C GLN A 84 10.62 -24.95 -1.54
N MET A 85 10.17 -26.21 -1.55
CA MET A 85 10.88 -27.35 -0.95
C MET A 85 11.82 -28.04 -1.96
N HIS A 86 11.50 -28.01 -3.26
CA HIS A 86 12.33 -28.56 -4.33
C HIS A 86 13.51 -27.66 -4.68
N LYS A 87 14.58 -27.88 -3.91
CA LYS A 87 15.85 -27.16 -3.93
C LYS A 87 16.47 -26.88 -5.30
N THR A 88 16.32 -27.79 -6.26
CA THR A 88 16.92 -27.70 -7.60
C THR A 88 16.03 -26.89 -8.54
N PHE A 89 14.73 -27.21 -8.61
CA PHE A 89 13.78 -26.58 -9.52
C PHE A 89 13.72 -25.05 -9.35
N LEU A 90 13.66 -24.56 -8.11
CA LEU A 90 13.63 -23.12 -7.83
C LEU A 90 14.94 -22.44 -8.26
N SER A 91 16.08 -23.07 -8.01
CA SER A 91 17.38 -22.57 -8.48
C SER A 91 17.42 -22.54 -10.00
N ASP A 92 16.95 -23.59 -10.69
CA ASP A 92 16.91 -23.64 -12.16
C ASP A 92 15.99 -22.56 -12.74
N LEU A 93 14.82 -22.33 -12.12
CA LEU A 93 13.88 -21.30 -12.52
C LEU A 93 14.51 -19.91 -12.38
N LEU A 94 15.02 -19.56 -11.20
CA LEU A 94 15.62 -18.25 -10.95
C LEU A 94 16.88 -18.04 -11.83
N GLN A 95 17.71 -19.07 -11.99
CA GLN A 95 18.87 -19.04 -12.85
C GLN A 95 18.49 -18.79 -14.31
N SER A 96 17.39 -19.35 -14.80
CA SER A 96 16.93 -19.12 -16.19
C SER A 96 16.53 -17.67 -16.47
N PHE A 97 16.18 -16.91 -15.43
CA PHE A 97 15.86 -15.48 -15.52
C PHE A 97 17.01 -14.57 -15.06
N GLN A 98 18.18 -15.13 -14.77
CA GLN A 98 19.36 -14.37 -14.36
C GLN A 98 20.04 -13.71 -15.58
N PRO A 99 20.50 -12.45 -15.49
CA PRO A 99 21.33 -11.86 -16.54
C PRO A 99 22.73 -12.49 -16.55
N ILE A 100 23.42 -12.34 -17.70
CA ILE A 100 24.81 -12.82 -17.88
C ILE A 100 25.75 -12.20 -16.84
N LYS A 101 25.55 -10.91 -16.52
CA LYS A 101 26.31 -10.20 -15.49
C LYS A 101 25.37 -9.36 -14.64
N ILE A 102 25.49 -9.48 -13.32
CA ILE A 102 24.87 -8.57 -12.36
C ILE A 102 25.84 -7.38 -12.14
N PRO A 103 25.37 -6.12 -12.11
CA PRO A 103 26.24 -4.96 -11.89
C PRO A 103 27.04 -5.05 -10.58
N ASP A 104 28.35 -4.83 -10.66
CA ASP A 104 29.28 -4.95 -9.52
C ASP A 104 28.94 -3.95 -8.38
N SER A 105 28.32 -2.81 -8.71
CA SER A 105 27.83 -1.81 -7.74
C SER A 105 26.69 -2.32 -6.86
N ILE A 106 25.89 -3.26 -7.35
CA ILE A 106 24.77 -3.85 -6.60
C ILE A 106 25.32 -4.94 -5.69
N ILE A 107 26.23 -5.78 -6.21
CA ILE A 107 26.86 -6.85 -5.46
C ILE A 107 27.67 -6.29 -4.28
N SER A 108 28.43 -5.20 -4.51
CA SER A 108 29.28 -4.60 -3.47
C SER A 108 28.49 -3.94 -2.32
N SER A 109 27.22 -3.60 -2.55
CA SER A 109 26.32 -3.05 -1.53
C SER A 109 25.82 -4.10 -0.52
N ILE A 110 26.07 -5.38 -0.78
CA ILE A 110 25.62 -6.50 0.05
C ILE A 110 26.83 -7.06 0.82
N GLN A 111 26.69 -7.24 2.13
CA GLN A 111 27.71 -7.85 2.98
C GLN A 111 27.09 -8.99 3.81
N PRO A 112 27.67 -10.21 3.78
CA PRO A 112 28.77 -10.66 2.91
C PRO A 112 28.40 -10.68 1.41
N ILE A 113 29.38 -10.77 0.51
CA ILE A 113 29.13 -10.74 -0.95
C ILE A 113 28.51 -12.07 -1.41
N PRO A 114 27.37 -12.06 -2.14
CA PRO A 114 26.77 -13.27 -2.67
C PRO A 114 27.65 -13.89 -3.78
N LEU A 115 27.89 -15.20 -3.70
CA LEU A 115 28.72 -15.93 -4.66
C LEU A 115 27.89 -16.36 -5.89
N PRO A 116 28.43 -16.29 -7.11
CA PRO A 116 27.75 -16.82 -8.30
C PRO A 116 27.35 -18.29 -8.13
N GLY A 117 26.13 -18.62 -8.51
CA GLY A 117 25.60 -20.00 -8.42
C GLY A 117 24.89 -20.33 -7.10
N THR A 118 24.89 -19.41 -6.13
CA THR A 118 24.09 -19.55 -4.90
C THR A 118 22.67 -19.04 -5.11
N ARG A 119 21.76 -19.38 -4.18
CA ARG A 119 20.34 -19.03 -4.33
C ARG A 119 20.08 -17.55 -4.22
N GLU A 120 20.68 -16.93 -3.23
CA GLU A 120 20.62 -15.50 -3.00
C GLU A 120 21.14 -14.73 -4.23
N TYR A 121 22.13 -15.26 -4.93
CA TYR A 121 22.61 -14.70 -6.20
C TYR A 121 21.58 -14.87 -7.33
N PHE A 122 20.92 -16.04 -7.41
CA PHE A 122 19.84 -16.26 -8.38
C PHE A 122 18.63 -15.36 -8.13
N TYR A 123 18.23 -15.15 -6.88
CA TYR A 123 17.17 -14.21 -6.49
C TYR A 123 17.53 -12.78 -6.90
N LEU A 124 18.75 -12.34 -6.56
CA LEU A 124 19.25 -11.04 -6.94
C LEU A 124 19.25 -10.87 -8.46
N GLY A 125 19.77 -11.84 -9.21
CA GLY A 125 19.85 -11.75 -10.66
C GLY A 125 18.48 -11.76 -11.34
N ALA A 126 17.57 -12.65 -10.95
CA ALA A 126 16.21 -12.66 -11.48
C ALA A 126 15.49 -11.33 -11.21
N PHE A 127 15.66 -10.76 -10.01
CA PHE A 127 15.10 -9.44 -9.68
C PHE A 127 15.67 -8.34 -10.58
N ILE A 128 17.00 -8.25 -10.74
CA ILE A 128 17.63 -7.23 -11.58
C ILE A 128 17.23 -7.36 -13.05
N PHE A 129 17.09 -8.58 -13.54
CA PHE A 129 16.59 -8.81 -14.89
C PHE A 129 15.16 -8.25 -15.06
N LEU A 130 14.25 -8.63 -14.16
CA LEU A 130 12.86 -8.18 -14.19
C LEU A 130 12.72 -6.67 -14.00
N GLU A 131 13.60 -6.04 -13.23
CA GLU A 131 13.66 -4.59 -13.06
C GLU A 131 14.11 -3.87 -14.34
N GLY A 132 15.02 -4.49 -15.10
CA GLY A 132 15.37 -4.04 -16.46
C GLY A 132 14.16 -4.07 -17.39
N VAL A 133 13.39 -5.16 -17.33
CA VAL A 133 12.17 -5.33 -18.13
C VAL A 133 11.08 -4.33 -17.71
N LEU A 134 10.91 -4.10 -16.42
CA LEU A 134 10.02 -3.07 -15.88
C LEU A 134 10.31 -1.69 -16.48
N SER A 135 11.60 -1.35 -16.62
CA SER A 135 12.00 -0.05 -17.18
C SER A 135 11.61 0.11 -18.65
N ILE A 136 11.62 -0.97 -19.43
CA ILE A 136 11.15 -0.99 -20.83
C ILE A 136 9.63 -0.92 -20.85
N ALA A 137 8.97 -1.71 -20.00
CA ALA A 137 7.52 -1.78 -19.90
C ALA A 137 6.87 -0.42 -19.54
N CYS A 138 7.57 0.43 -18.77
CA CYS A 138 7.13 1.79 -18.46
C CYS A 138 6.85 2.62 -19.72
N SER A 139 7.66 2.46 -20.77
CA SER A 139 7.50 3.18 -22.03
C SER A 139 6.41 2.59 -22.93
N VAL A 140 5.88 1.40 -22.59
CA VAL A 140 4.96 0.64 -23.45
C VAL A 140 3.55 0.64 -22.89
N SER A 141 3.36 0.21 -21.64
CA SER A 141 2.03 0.06 -21.07
C SER A 141 2.06 0.02 -19.55
N PHE A 142 1.15 0.77 -18.92
CA PHE A 142 0.92 0.73 -17.47
C PHE A 142 0.64 -0.69 -16.99
N MET A 143 -0.16 -1.46 -17.73
CA MET A 143 -0.56 -2.80 -17.34
C MET A 143 0.63 -3.78 -17.36
N LEU A 144 1.50 -3.65 -18.37
CA LEU A 144 2.70 -4.48 -18.45
C LEU A 144 3.68 -4.12 -17.33
N ALA A 145 3.92 -2.83 -17.11
CA ALA A 145 4.79 -2.36 -16.05
C ALA A 145 4.29 -2.81 -14.66
N SER A 146 2.98 -2.77 -14.44
CA SER A 146 2.37 -3.25 -13.20
C SER A 146 2.60 -4.75 -12.99
N GLU A 147 2.44 -5.57 -14.02
CA GLU A 147 2.70 -7.02 -13.94
C GLU A 147 4.18 -7.31 -13.62
N CYS A 148 5.11 -6.56 -14.23
CA CYS A 148 6.53 -6.64 -13.90
C CYS A 148 6.79 -6.30 -12.42
N LEU A 149 6.18 -5.23 -11.89
CA LEU A 149 6.33 -4.85 -10.48
C LEU A 149 5.77 -5.91 -9.53
N LEU A 150 4.58 -6.46 -9.82
CA LEU A 150 3.98 -7.52 -9.01
C LEU A 150 4.83 -8.79 -9.04
N THR A 151 5.47 -9.08 -10.18
CA THR A 151 6.42 -10.20 -10.28
C THR A 151 7.68 -9.95 -9.43
N LEU A 152 8.21 -8.72 -9.41
CA LEU A 152 9.31 -8.34 -8.52
C LEU A 152 8.93 -8.49 -7.04
N GLU A 153 7.70 -8.13 -6.66
CA GLU A 153 7.18 -8.35 -5.30
C GLU A 153 7.13 -9.84 -4.96
N SER A 154 6.65 -10.69 -5.87
CA SER A 154 6.64 -12.14 -5.65
C SER A 154 8.04 -12.73 -5.45
N VAL A 155 9.06 -12.23 -6.16
CA VAL A 155 10.47 -12.60 -5.94
C VAL A 155 10.92 -12.27 -4.52
N VAL A 156 10.57 -11.09 -4.02
CA VAL A 156 10.87 -10.65 -2.65
C VAL A 156 10.13 -11.51 -1.62
N ILE A 157 8.83 -11.74 -1.79
CA ILE A 157 8.01 -12.56 -0.89
C ILE A 157 8.55 -13.99 -0.83
N SER A 158 8.91 -14.57 -1.98
CA SER A 158 9.49 -15.91 -2.02
C SER A 158 10.82 -16.00 -1.27
N LEU A 159 11.69 -14.98 -1.41
CA LEU A 159 12.93 -14.90 -0.63
C LEU A 159 12.66 -14.76 0.87
N GLN A 160 11.65 -13.98 1.27
CA GLN A 160 11.24 -13.81 2.65
C GLN A 160 10.69 -15.11 3.27
N ILE A 161 9.88 -15.86 2.51
CA ILE A 161 9.39 -17.18 2.94
C ILE A 161 10.56 -18.16 3.09
N PHE A 162 11.50 -18.15 2.15
CA PHE A 162 12.72 -18.95 2.23
C PHE A 162 13.54 -18.63 3.48
N LEU A 163 13.71 -17.34 3.79
CA LEU A 163 14.37 -16.88 5.01
C LEU A 163 13.65 -17.37 6.29
N GLY A 164 12.32 -17.38 6.29
CA GLY A 164 11.51 -17.86 7.41
C GLY A 164 11.63 -19.37 7.67
N LYS A 165 11.91 -20.17 6.64
CA LYS A 165 12.05 -21.64 6.71
C LYS A 165 13.44 -22.12 7.13
N LEU A 166 14.43 -21.24 7.27
CA LEU A 166 15.77 -21.58 7.73
C LEU A 166 15.80 -21.78 9.26
N GLU A 167 15.53 -23.00 9.73
CA GLU A 167 15.67 -23.38 11.15
C GLU A 167 17.06 -24.00 11.46
N GLY A 168 17.72 -23.56 12.53
CA GLY A 168 18.94 -24.18 13.12
C GLY A 168 20.17 -23.28 13.29
N ASN A 169 21.03 -23.62 14.27
CA ASN A 169 22.24 -22.87 14.68
C ASN A 169 23.45 -22.96 13.72
N SER A 170 23.36 -23.65 12.57
CA SER A 170 24.50 -23.86 11.65
C SER A 170 24.62 -22.87 10.49
N LEU A 171 23.82 -21.79 10.47
CA LEU A 171 23.59 -20.97 9.26
C LEU A 171 23.55 -19.44 9.51
N SER A 172 24.19 -18.92 10.57
CA SER A 172 24.19 -17.46 10.85
C SER A 172 24.66 -16.62 9.66
N THR A 173 25.76 -17.03 9.00
CA THR A 173 26.32 -16.31 7.84
C THR A 173 25.41 -16.33 6.61
N ASN A 174 24.75 -17.45 6.30
CA ASN A 174 23.81 -17.51 5.17
C ASN A 174 22.54 -16.73 5.47
N ARG A 175 22.09 -16.69 6.73
CA ARG A 175 20.95 -15.88 7.15
C ARG A 175 21.25 -14.40 7.01
N GLU A 176 22.42 -13.96 7.45
CA GLU A 176 22.90 -12.59 7.28
C GLU A 176 23.02 -12.21 5.80
N LEU A 177 23.56 -13.09 4.97
CA LEU A 177 23.65 -12.91 3.52
C LEU A 177 22.27 -12.74 2.86
N ILE A 178 21.33 -13.64 3.15
CA ILE A 178 19.96 -13.58 2.62
C ILE A 178 19.25 -12.32 3.11
N GLN A 179 19.45 -11.93 4.37
CA GLN A 179 18.92 -10.69 4.92
C GLN A 179 19.49 -9.46 4.20
N GLY A 180 20.79 -9.47 3.88
CA GLY A 180 21.46 -8.43 3.09
C GLY A 180 20.88 -8.29 1.68
N VAL A 181 20.70 -9.42 0.98
CA VAL A 181 20.03 -9.45 -0.33
C VAL A 181 18.59 -8.94 -0.21
N LEU A 182 17.82 -9.44 0.76
CA LEU A 182 16.43 -9.04 0.97
C LEU A 182 16.30 -7.53 1.20
N HIS A 183 17.20 -6.93 1.99
CA HIS A 183 17.23 -5.49 2.20
C HIS A 183 17.46 -4.70 0.90
N VAL A 184 18.40 -5.14 0.06
CA VAL A 184 18.62 -4.52 -1.26
C VAL A 184 17.40 -4.67 -2.14
N LEU A 185 16.78 -5.85 -2.19
CA LEU A 185 15.58 -6.07 -2.99
C LEU A 185 14.39 -5.22 -2.51
N HIS A 186 14.19 -5.07 -1.19
CA HIS A 186 13.17 -4.18 -0.63
C HIS A 186 13.38 -2.74 -1.10
N SER A 187 14.59 -2.20 -0.94
CA SER A 187 14.92 -0.83 -1.36
C SER A 187 14.67 -0.58 -2.85
N ARG A 188 15.06 -1.55 -3.69
CA ARG A 188 14.83 -1.47 -5.15
C ARG A 188 13.36 -1.62 -5.52
N LEU A 189 12.60 -2.47 -4.83
CA LEU A 189 11.16 -2.62 -5.03
C LEU A 189 10.41 -1.34 -4.65
N GLY A 190 10.80 -0.69 -3.55
CA GLY A 190 10.31 0.64 -3.18
C GLY A 190 10.63 1.71 -4.24
N THR A 191 11.84 1.68 -4.80
CA THR A 191 12.24 2.61 -5.88
C THR A 191 11.47 2.35 -7.19
N SER A 192 11.27 1.07 -7.53
CA SER A 192 10.53 0.64 -8.73
C SER A 192 9.05 1.02 -8.66
N SER A 193 8.41 0.81 -7.50
CA SER A 193 7.02 1.24 -7.27
C SER A 193 6.90 2.77 -7.29
N GLN A 194 7.84 3.49 -6.68
CA GLN A 194 7.90 4.96 -6.78
C GLN A 194 8.00 5.42 -8.24
N LYS A 195 8.87 4.81 -9.04
CA LYS A 195 9.03 5.13 -10.46
C LYS A 195 7.72 5.00 -11.23
N LEU A 196 6.93 3.94 -10.99
CA LEU A 196 5.62 3.74 -11.62
C LEU A 196 4.59 4.80 -11.20
N LEU A 197 4.58 5.19 -9.92
CA LEU A 197 3.67 6.22 -9.42
C LEU A 197 4.04 7.63 -9.91
N LYS A 198 5.33 7.87 -10.17
CA LYS A 198 5.86 9.13 -10.71
C LYS A 198 5.90 9.18 -12.23
N HIS A 199 5.66 8.05 -12.91
CA HIS A 199 5.67 8.00 -14.36
C HIS A 199 4.47 8.75 -14.93
N ASP A 200 4.72 9.52 -16.00
CA ASP A 200 3.68 10.23 -16.73
C ASP A 200 3.06 9.30 -17.78
N TRP A 201 1.84 8.83 -17.50
CA TRP A 201 1.14 7.88 -18.35
C TRP A 201 0.26 8.63 -19.35
N ASN A 202 0.66 8.64 -20.62
CA ASN A 202 -0.13 9.21 -21.71
C ASN A 202 -1.29 8.28 -22.14
N ASN A 203 -2.18 8.76 -23.02
CA ASN A 203 -3.35 7.99 -23.47
C ASN A 203 -3.00 6.67 -24.20
N GLU A 204 -1.81 6.58 -24.80
CA GLU A 204 -1.34 5.38 -25.51
C GLU A 204 -0.87 4.30 -24.53
N THR A 205 -0.04 4.68 -23.56
CA THR A 205 0.46 3.77 -22.51
C THR A 205 -0.61 3.40 -21.46
N LEU A 206 -1.66 4.22 -21.36
CA LEU A 206 -2.81 4.04 -20.47
C LEU A 206 -4.10 3.75 -21.24
N GLU A 207 -4.16 2.59 -21.89
CA GLU A 207 -5.35 2.12 -22.59
C GLU A 207 -6.61 2.20 -21.71
N ASN A 208 -7.68 2.85 -22.19
CA ASN A 208 -8.94 3.06 -21.47
C ASN A 208 -8.83 3.92 -20.19
N GLY A 209 -7.76 4.72 -20.04
CA GLY A 209 -7.55 5.60 -18.89
C GLY A 209 -7.47 4.83 -17.56
N TRP A 210 -7.84 5.46 -16.45
CA TRP A 210 -7.78 4.85 -15.11
C TRP A 210 -8.92 3.85 -14.80
N LYS A 211 -9.84 3.62 -15.73
CA LYS A 211 -10.96 2.69 -15.53
C LYS A 211 -10.44 1.27 -15.27
N ASN A 212 -10.98 0.62 -14.25
CA ASN A 212 -10.62 -0.75 -13.81
C ASN A 212 -9.16 -0.94 -13.38
N LYS A 213 -8.40 0.14 -13.14
CA LYS A 213 -6.99 0.08 -12.69
C LYS A 213 -6.80 0.41 -11.21
N GLY A 214 -7.89 0.67 -10.49
CA GLY A 214 -7.85 1.12 -9.10
C GLY A 214 -7.15 0.13 -8.17
N GLU A 215 -7.46 -1.15 -8.25
CA GLU A 215 -6.84 -2.19 -7.40
C GLU A 215 -5.33 -2.31 -7.64
N ILE A 216 -4.90 -2.16 -8.90
CA ILE A 216 -3.48 -2.20 -9.28
C ILE A 216 -2.74 -1.00 -8.69
N ILE A 217 -3.27 0.21 -8.84
CA ILE A 217 -2.66 1.42 -8.25
C ILE A 217 -2.61 1.31 -6.72
N GLN A 218 -3.67 0.79 -6.11
CA GLN A 218 -3.72 0.55 -4.69
C GLN A 218 -2.57 -0.37 -4.28
N LYS A 219 -2.40 -1.48 -4.98
CA LYS A 219 -1.33 -2.44 -4.73
C LYS A 219 0.07 -1.82 -4.92
N ILE A 220 0.28 -1.03 -5.98
CA ILE A 220 1.56 -0.31 -6.21
C ILE A 220 1.84 0.67 -5.07
N LEU A 221 0.84 1.44 -4.62
CA LEU A 221 0.99 2.39 -3.52
C LEU A 221 1.29 1.69 -2.18
N TRP A 222 0.66 0.54 -1.93
CA TRP A 222 0.98 -0.31 -0.79
C TRP A 222 2.43 -0.80 -0.82
N ILE A 223 2.90 -1.29 -1.98
CA ILE A 223 4.30 -1.70 -2.17
C ILE A 223 5.25 -0.53 -1.89
N TYR A 224 4.94 0.67 -2.41
CA TYR A 224 5.76 1.85 -2.21
C TYR A 224 5.88 2.22 -0.72
N LEU A 225 4.78 2.18 0.03
CA LEU A 225 4.76 2.50 1.45
C LEU A 225 5.46 1.43 2.31
N GLU A 226 5.20 0.14 2.07
CA GLU A 226 5.75 -0.97 2.87
C GLU A 226 7.26 -1.14 2.65
N TYR A 227 7.77 -0.95 1.43
CA TYR A 227 9.18 -1.16 1.08
C TYR A 227 10.01 0.13 1.02
N SER A 228 9.51 1.23 1.57
CA SER A 228 10.27 2.47 1.72
C SER A 228 11.29 2.39 2.87
N ALA A 229 12.34 3.23 2.82
CA ALA A 229 13.35 3.29 3.89
C ALA A 229 12.75 3.68 5.25
N SER A 230 11.70 4.51 5.24
CA SER A 230 10.94 4.88 6.42
C SER A 230 9.48 5.08 6.05
N THR A 231 8.65 4.07 6.31
CA THR A 231 7.20 4.15 6.07
C THR A 231 6.57 5.33 6.82
N THR A 232 7.04 5.63 8.03
CA THR A 232 6.54 6.74 8.82
C THR A 232 6.79 8.09 8.14
N ASP A 233 8.00 8.31 7.62
CA ASP A 233 8.37 9.58 6.99
C ASP A 233 7.68 9.75 5.64
N LEU A 234 7.66 8.68 4.83
CA LEU A 234 7.00 8.72 3.54
C LEU A 234 5.49 8.92 3.68
N LEU A 235 4.86 8.28 4.67
CA LEU A 235 3.43 8.45 4.92
C LEU A 235 3.09 9.88 5.37
N ASP A 236 3.93 10.47 6.23
CA ASP A 236 3.80 11.89 6.63
C ASP A 236 3.98 12.82 5.42
N GLU A 237 5.00 12.62 4.59
CA GLU A 237 5.23 13.41 3.37
C GLU A 237 4.02 13.32 2.41
N LEU A 238 3.55 12.11 2.12
CA LEU A 238 2.43 11.88 1.22
C LEU A 238 1.14 12.53 1.75
N ALA A 239 0.82 12.35 3.03
CA ALA A 239 -0.45 12.81 3.60
C ALA A 239 -0.45 14.30 4.00
N CYS A 240 0.68 14.84 4.46
CA CYS A 240 0.79 16.20 4.99
C CYS A 240 1.25 17.22 3.95
N SER A 241 2.06 16.80 2.97
CA SER A 241 2.65 17.71 1.98
C SER A 241 2.06 17.50 0.59
N ILE A 242 2.02 16.26 0.08
CA ILE A 242 1.71 15.97 -1.33
C ILE A 242 0.20 15.94 -1.59
N LEU A 243 -0.55 15.10 -0.86
CA LEU A 243 -2.00 14.94 -1.08
C LEU A 243 -2.80 16.26 -0.95
N PRO A 244 -2.48 17.17 -0.01
CA PRO A 244 -3.18 18.45 0.11
C PRO A 244 -2.97 19.42 -1.06
N GLN A 245 -1.94 19.23 -1.89
CA GLN A 245 -1.67 20.10 -3.05
C GLN A 245 -2.61 19.80 -4.23
N VAL A 246 -3.21 18.60 -4.25
CA VAL A 246 -3.98 18.11 -5.41
C VAL A 246 -5.30 18.87 -5.54
N THR A 247 -5.47 19.54 -6.67
CA THR A 247 -6.72 20.24 -6.98
C THR A 247 -7.68 19.29 -7.70
N LEU A 248 -8.87 19.06 -7.13
CA LEU A 248 -9.88 18.16 -7.73
C LEU A 248 -10.67 18.78 -8.91
N SER A 249 -10.32 19.99 -9.35
CA SER A 249 -11.02 20.68 -10.44
C SER A 249 -10.68 20.08 -11.80
N LYS A 250 -11.67 19.92 -12.69
CA LYS A 250 -11.51 19.31 -14.02
C LYS A 250 -10.76 20.18 -15.03
N THR A 251 -10.56 21.46 -14.75
CA THR A 251 -9.69 22.33 -15.55
C THR A 251 -8.27 21.84 -15.35
N MET A 252 -7.66 21.33 -16.42
CA MET A 252 -6.25 20.95 -16.44
C MET A 252 -5.43 22.21 -16.14
N ALA A 253 -5.15 22.47 -14.88
CA ALA A 253 -4.04 23.33 -14.53
C ALA A 253 -2.80 22.53 -14.92
N GLU A 254 -2.08 22.99 -15.92
CA GLU A 254 -0.88 22.37 -16.49
C GLU A 254 0.30 22.28 -15.49
N ASP A 255 0.07 22.52 -14.19
CA ASP A 255 1.09 22.82 -13.18
C ASP A 255 0.85 22.16 -11.80
N ASP A 256 0.24 20.98 -11.77
CA ASP A 256 0.15 20.17 -10.54
C ASP A 256 1.54 19.55 -10.26
N HIS A 257 2.43 20.35 -9.66
CA HIS A 257 3.86 20.06 -9.41
C HIS A 257 4.12 19.15 -8.19
N HIS A 258 3.14 18.36 -7.77
CA HIS A 258 3.27 17.46 -6.61
C HIS A 258 4.12 16.21 -6.91
N GLY A 259 4.53 16.00 -8.17
CA GLY A 259 5.52 14.99 -8.56
C GLY A 259 4.98 13.56 -8.70
N PHE A 260 3.66 13.36 -8.64
CA PHE A 260 2.99 12.06 -8.83
C PHE A 260 1.85 12.18 -9.85
N PRO A 261 2.09 11.96 -11.15
CA PRO A 261 1.05 12.01 -12.18
C PRO A 261 -0.09 11.01 -11.96
N THR A 262 0.22 9.87 -11.33
CA THR A 262 -0.79 8.86 -10.96
C THR A 262 -1.71 9.30 -9.82
N LEU A 263 -1.41 10.40 -9.13
CA LEU A 263 -2.28 11.06 -8.16
C LEU A 263 -3.04 12.18 -8.89
N CYS A 264 -4.24 11.85 -9.36
CA CYS A 264 -5.10 12.73 -10.14
C CYS A 264 -6.55 12.62 -9.65
N PRO A 265 -7.51 13.43 -10.15
CA PRO A 265 -8.90 13.40 -9.65
C PRO A 265 -9.58 12.02 -9.72
N ALA A 266 -9.20 11.17 -10.67
CA ALA A 266 -9.72 9.81 -10.83
C ALA A 266 -9.21 8.83 -9.77
N THR A 267 -7.97 9.00 -9.30
CA THR A 267 -7.29 8.09 -8.36
C THR A 267 -7.24 8.66 -6.94
N PHE A 268 -7.55 9.93 -6.75
CA PHE A 268 -7.44 10.63 -5.46
C PHE A 268 -8.13 9.89 -4.29
N VAL A 269 -9.35 9.41 -4.51
CA VAL A 269 -10.13 8.72 -3.46
C VAL A 269 -9.45 7.44 -3.01
N LEU A 270 -8.76 6.76 -3.94
CA LEU A 270 -7.99 5.56 -3.67
C LEU A 270 -6.74 5.88 -2.84
N TRP A 271 -5.95 6.87 -3.26
CA TRP A 271 -4.77 7.33 -2.51
C TRP A 271 -5.15 7.71 -1.08
N TYR A 272 -6.20 8.51 -0.94
CA TYR A 272 -6.75 8.92 0.35
C TYR A 272 -7.08 7.72 1.25
N ARG A 273 -7.73 6.69 0.69
CA ARG A 273 -8.09 5.46 1.42
C ARG A 273 -6.84 4.70 1.86
N VAL A 274 -5.89 4.47 0.96
CA VAL A 274 -4.68 3.69 1.25
C VAL A 274 -3.84 4.36 2.34
N LEU A 275 -3.71 5.69 2.31
CA LEU A 275 -2.95 6.41 3.34
C LEU A 275 -3.60 6.26 4.73
N HIS A 276 -4.94 6.25 4.84
CA HIS A 276 -5.62 5.93 6.10
C HIS A 276 -5.35 4.49 6.55
N GLU A 277 -5.46 3.52 5.65
CA GLU A 277 -5.30 2.10 5.96
C GLU A 277 -3.87 1.77 6.39
N VAL A 278 -2.88 2.29 5.68
CA VAL A 278 -1.46 2.16 6.03
C VAL A 278 -1.20 2.81 7.37
N ASN A 279 -1.68 4.04 7.61
CA ASN A 279 -1.51 4.73 8.90
C ASN A 279 -2.05 3.90 10.08
N LEU A 280 -3.24 3.30 9.91
CA LEU A 280 -3.82 2.42 10.92
C LEU A 280 -3.01 1.15 11.13
N SER A 281 -2.52 0.54 10.05
CA SER A 281 -1.70 -0.67 10.10
C SER A 281 -0.40 -0.43 10.89
N VAL A 282 0.34 0.64 10.55
CA VAL A 282 1.61 0.98 11.20
C VAL A 282 1.40 1.47 12.64
N LEU A 283 0.32 2.20 12.93
CA LEU A 283 -0.04 2.55 14.30
C LEU A 283 -0.33 1.29 15.12
N ASN A 284 -1.08 0.34 14.58
CA ASN A 284 -1.38 -0.92 15.29
C ASN A 284 -0.11 -1.75 15.53
N LYS A 285 0.84 -1.78 14.57
CA LYS A 285 2.17 -2.39 14.78
C LYS A 285 2.90 -1.69 15.94
N LEU A 286 2.94 -0.35 15.96
CA LEU A 286 3.57 0.43 17.05
C LEU A 286 2.90 0.21 18.41
N VAL A 287 1.56 0.19 18.46
CA VAL A 287 0.80 -0.07 19.69
C VAL A 287 1.16 -1.44 20.27
N LYS A 288 1.30 -2.47 19.42
CA LYS A 288 1.72 -3.81 19.87
C LYS A 288 3.15 -3.80 20.41
N GLU A 289 4.06 -3.05 19.78
CA GLU A 289 5.43 -2.87 20.26
C GLU A 289 5.46 -2.20 21.64
N VAL A 290 4.72 -1.11 21.79
CA VAL A 290 4.59 -0.35 23.05
C VAL A 290 4.01 -1.23 24.17
N VAL A 291 2.90 -1.91 23.93
CA VAL A 291 2.27 -2.81 24.92
C VAL A 291 3.20 -3.96 25.32
N HIS A 292 4.04 -4.45 24.39
CA HIS A 292 5.03 -5.48 24.69
C HIS A 292 6.20 -4.95 25.52
N LEU A 293 6.63 -3.72 25.26
CA LEU A 293 7.66 -3.04 26.04
C LEU A 293 7.22 -2.85 27.49
N GLU A 294 5.97 -2.44 27.72
CA GLU A 294 5.41 -2.28 29.07
C GLU A 294 5.39 -3.58 29.88
N LYS A 295 5.14 -4.72 29.23
CA LYS A 295 5.13 -6.03 29.90
C LYS A 295 6.52 -6.46 30.36
N ARG A 296 7.59 -5.99 29.72
CA ARG A 296 8.96 -6.24 30.15
C ARG A 296 9.25 -5.31 31.32
N LYS A 297 9.17 -5.81 32.56
CA LYS A 297 9.43 -5.08 33.83
C LYS A 297 10.83 -4.41 33.94
N ALA A 298 11.68 -4.49 32.92
CA ALA A 298 12.94 -3.76 32.86
C ALA A 298 12.65 -2.32 32.40
N GLY A 299 13.17 -1.32 33.14
CA GLY A 299 12.98 0.08 32.77
C GLY A 299 13.39 0.35 31.32
N VAL A 300 12.46 0.88 30.54
CA VAL A 300 12.72 1.27 29.14
C VAL A 300 13.58 2.53 29.15
N GLN A 301 14.64 2.54 28.34
CA GLN A 301 15.52 3.70 28.22
C GLN A 301 14.74 4.93 27.73
N PRO A 302 14.92 6.12 28.33
CA PRO A 302 14.20 7.34 27.94
C PRO A 302 14.31 7.69 26.45
N GLU A 303 15.44 7.38 25.81
CA GLU A 303 15.68 7.65 24.39
C GLU A 303 14.78 6.81 23.47
N ILE A 304 14.49 5.56 23.86
CA ILE A 304 13.58 4.66 23.14
C ILE A 304 12.16 5.19 23.25
N VAL A 305 11.75 5.60 24.46
CA VAL A 305 10.43 6.20 24.71
C VAL A 305 10.24 7.46 23.87
N GLN A 306 11.23 8.36 23.88
CA GLN A 306 11.19 9.58 23.07
C GLN A 306 11.07 9.26 21.57
N THR A 307 11.81 8.27 21.08
CA THR A 307 11.72 7.82 19.67
C THR A 307 10.32 7.30 19.32
N LEU A 308 9.71 6.50 20.21
CA LEU A 308 8.35 5.99 20.01
C LEU A 308 7.29 7.10 20.04
N LEU A 309 7.44 8.09 20.92
CA LEU A 309 6.56 9.26 20.98
C LEU A 309 6.67 10.11 19.70
N ILE A 310 7.88 10.33 19.18
CA ILE A 310 8.10 11.03 17.91
C ILE A 310 7.50 10.24 16.73
N LYS A 311 7.63 8.92 16.70
CA LYS A 311 6.95 8.10 15.68
C LYS A 311 5.43 8.22 15.78
N THR A 312 4.91 8.21 17.01
CA THR A 312 3.47 8.38 17.27
C THR A 312 2.97 9.75 16.81
N SER A 313 3.77 10.82 16.96
CA SER A 313 3.35 12.16 16.53
C SER A 313 3.21 12.27 15.03
N LYS A 314 4.07 11.61 14.25
CA LYS A 314 3.92 11.53 12.79
C LYS A 314 2.61 10.85 12.38
N TYR A 315 2.25 9.72 13.00
CA TYR A 315 0.96 9.07 12.71
C TYR A 315 -0.24 9.93 13.09
N VAL A 316 -0.13 10.71 14.18
CA VAL A 316 -1.14 11.71 14.56
C VAL A 316 -1.23 12.83 13.52
N ASN A 317 -0.10 13.35 13.05
CA ASN A 317 -0.07 14.39 12.01
C ASN A 317 -0.73 13.90 10.72
N VAL A 318 -0.42 12.67 10.28
CA VAL A 318 -1.04 12.02 9.12
C VAL A 318 -2.57 11.99 9.25
N VAL A 319 -3.11 11.46 10.36
CA VAL A 319 -4.58 11.38 10.50
C VAL A 319 -5.21 12.78 10.61
N VAL A 320 -4.52 13.73 11.25
CA VAL A 320 -4.97 15.12 11.35
C VAL A 320 -5.03 15.77 9.97
N SER A 321 -4.00 15.60 9.15
CA SER A 321 -3.97 16.10 7.78
C SER A 321 -5.11 15.51 6.97
N LEU A 322 -5.18 14.18 6.88
CA LEU A 322 -6.19 13.46 6.09
C LEU A 322 -7.62 13.83 6.51
N VAL A 323 -7.90 13.94 7.81
CA VAL A 323 -9.23 14.36 8.30
C VAL A 323 -9.51 15.82 7.97
N ASN A 324 -8.54 16.72 8.12
CA ASN A 324 -8.72 18.14 7.85
C ASN A 324 -8.95 18.46 6.37
N MET A 325 -8.44 17.63 5.46
CA MET A 325 -8.74 17.76 4.02
C MET A 325 -10.24 17.70 3.71
N CYS A 326 -11.04 17.03 4.54
CA CYS A 326 -12.51 17.01 4.37
C CYS A 326 -13.18 18.35 4.65
N LYS A 327 -12.45 19.37 5.11
CA LYS A 327 -12.97 20.74 5.25
C LYS A 327 -13.09 21.47 3.91
N THR A 328 -12.24 21.11 2.95
CA THR A 328 -12.18 21.73 1.62
C THR A 328 -12.71 20.80 0.53
N HIS A 329 -12.93 19.51 0.83
CA HIS A 329 -13.48 18.53 -0.09
C HIS A 329 -14.90 18.09 0.29
N ASP A 330 -15.83 18.22 -0.66
CA ASP A 330 -17.27 17.96 -0.42
C ASP A 330 -17.72 16.54 -0.76
N LYS A 331 -16.83 15.69 -1.29
CA LYS A 331 -17.18 14.31 -1.65
C LYS A 331 -17.60 13.53 -0.39
N VAL A 332 -18.87 13.10 -0.35
CA VAL A 332 -19.48 12.35 0.77
C VAL A 332 -18.67 11.10 1.13
N ASN A 333 -18.15 10.38 0.14
CA ASN A 333 -17.33 9.19 0.35
C ASN A 333 -16.01 9.49 1.09
N LEU A 334 -15.37 10.63 0.83
CA LEU A 334 -14.17 11.05 1.56
C LEU A 334 -14.50 11.35 3.02
N ARG A 335 -15.59 12.10 3.26
CA ARG A 335 -16.08 12.43 4.61
C ARG A 335 -16.43 11.16 5.39
N ALA A 336 -17.07 10.17 4.75
CA ALA A 336 -17.38 8.88 5.36
C ALA A 336 -16.12 8.10 5.75
N MET A 337 -15.10 8.07 4.88
CA MET A 337 -13.81 7.46 5.17
C MET A 337 -13.09 8.17 6.33
N ALA A 338 -13.05 9.50 6.34
CA ALA A 338 -12.45 10.28 7.43
C ALA A 338 -13.10 9.97 8.79
N VAL A 339 -14.44 9.89 8.85
CA VAL A 339 -15.17 9.53 10.08
C VAL A 339 -14.89 8.08 10.49
N LYS A 340 -14.90 7.13 9.55
CA LYS A 340 -14.64 5.71 9.80
C LYS A 340 -13.21 5.47 10.30
N TYR A 341 -12.22 5.87 9.51
CA TYR A 341 -10.81 5.62 9.81
C TYR A 341 -10.30 6.49 10.96
N GLY A 342 -10.78 7.74 11.07
CA GLY A 342 -10.49 8.60 12.22
C GLY A 342 -11.00 8.02 13.54
N GLY A 343 -12.21 7.44 13.57
CA GLY A 343 -12.71 6.72 14.74
C GLY A 343 -11.84 5.52 15.12
N LYS A 344 -11.48 4.69 14.14
CA LYS A 344 -10.58 3.53 14.34
C LYS A 344 -9.18 3.95 14.82
N PHE A 345 -8.66 5.07 14.31
CA PHE A 345 -7.36 5.60 14.72
C PHE A 345 -7.38 5.95 16.21
N VAL A 346 -8.44 6.65 16.66
CA VAL A 346 -8.61 7.00 18.08
C VAL A 346 -8.68 5.73 18.94
N ASP A 347 -9.39 4.69 18.50
CA ASP A 347 -9.43 3.42 19.24
C ASP A 347 -8.07 2.73 19.35
N PHE A 348 -7.24 2.74 18.31
CA PHE A 348 -5.87 2.21 18.39
C PHE A 348 -4.96 3.08 19.24
N PHE A 349 -5.02 4.40 19.11
CA PHE A 349 -4.28 5.32 19.96
C PHE A 349 -4.60 5.11 21.45
N LEU A 350 -5.88 4.91 21.77
CA LEU A 350 -6.33 4.63 23.14
C LEU A 350 -5.74 3.34 23.75
N LYS A 351 -5.31 2.37 22.92
CA LYS A 351 -4.65 1.16 23.42
C LYS A 351 -3.21 1.43 23.89
N ALA A 352 -2.57 2.48 23.40
CA ALA A 352 -1.26 2.94 23.88
C ALA A 352 -1.37 3.98 25.01
N PHE A 353 -2.56 4.22 25.56
CA PHE A 353 -2.77 5.31 26.50
C PHE A 353 -2.10 5.07 27.86
N ASP A 354 -2.05 3.82 28.31
CA ASP A 354 -1.38 3.46 29.57
C ASP A 354 0.13 3.78 29.48
N PHE A 355 0.75 3.59 28.30
CA PHE A 355 2.15 3.96 28.03
C PHE A 355 2.37 5.46 28.15
N LEU A 356 1.45 6.25 27.58
CA LEU A 356 1.50 7.71 27.71
C LEU A 356 1.40 8.12 29.18
N GLN A 357 0.57 7.43 29.98
CA GLN A 357 0.40 7.72 31.40
C GLN A 357 1.66 7.41 32.22
N ILE A 358 2.30 6.26 31.98
CA ILE A 358 3.54 5.86 32.66
C ILE A 358 4.66 6.87 32.38
N HIS A 359 4.79 7.33 31.14
CA HIS A 359 5.88 8.20 30.72
C HIS A 359 5.55 9.71 30.78
N PHE A 360 4.37 10.08 31.28
CA PHE A 360 3.89 11.46 31.28
C PHE A 360 4.79 12.42 32.07
N GLN A 361 5.31 11.99 33.23
CA GLN A 361 6.15 12.85 34.07
C GLN A 361 7.45 13.27 33.37
N THR A 362 8.06 12.34 32.62
CA THR A 362 9.33 12.57 31.93
C THR A 362 9.16 13.25 30.57
N HIS A 363 8.07 12.96 29.84
CA HIS A 363 7.87 13.42 28.46
C HIS A 363 6.57 14.24 28.29
N SER A 364 6.18 14.99 29.33
CA SER A 364 4.90 15.72 29.39
C SER A 364 4.66 16.62 28.19
N GLU A 365 5.66 17.37 27.72
CA GLU A 365 5.53 18.30 26.60
C GLU A 365 5.09 17.60 25.31
N ILE A 366 5.80 16.54 24.91
CA ILE A 366 5.50 15.78 23.70
C ILE A 366 4.13 15.11 23.81
N ILE A 367 3.78 14.56 24.99
CA ILE A 367 2.49 13.89 25.20
C ILE A 367 1.32 14.88 25.18
N ILE A 368 1.48 16.05 25.80
CA ILE A 368 0.47 17.12 25.72
C ILE A 368 0.30 17.57 24.27
N GLN A 369 1.39 17.71 23.53
CA GLN A 369 1.34 18.10 22.12
C GLN A 369 0.63 17.05 21.27
N LEU A 370 0.94 15.76 21.45
CA LEU A 370 0.25 14.63 20.82
C LEU A 370 -1.27 14.68 21.02
N VAL A 371 -1.70 14.89 22.27
CA VAL A 371 -3.12 14.97 22.62
C VAL A 371 -3.77 16.19 21.96
N LYS A 372 -3.12 17.37 21.99
CA LYS A 372 -3.61 18.59 21.35
C LYS A 372 -3.74 18.44 19.83
N ASP A 373 -2.78 17.77 19.19
CA ASP A 373 -2.81 17.54 17.75
C ASP A 373 -3.93 16.57 17.36
N LEU A 374 -4.07 15.45 18.07
CA LEU A 374 -5.18 14.51 17.83
C LEU A 374 -6.56 15.16 18.08
N GLN A 375 -6.64 16.11 19.02
CA GLN A 375 -7.86 16.90 19.25
C GLN A 375 -8.28 17.71 18.01
N LYS A 376 -7.35 18.14 17.15
CA LYS A 376 -7.68 18.83 15.89
C LYS A 376 -8.49 17.91 14.97
N ALA A 377 -8.07 16.65 14.83
CA ALA A 377 -8.80 15.66 14.03
C ALA A 377 -10.17 15.34 14.63
N THR A 378 -10.25 15.07 15.94
CA THR A 378 -11.53 14.72 16.59
C THR A 378 -12.55 15.85 16.50
N ARG A 379 -12.12 17.11 16.61
CA ARG A 379 -13.00 18.26 16.42
C ARG A 379 -13.54 18.33 14.98
N THR A 380 -12.68 18.12 13.98
CA THR A 380 -13.12 18.10 12.58
C THR A 380 -14.11 16.95 12.33
N ILE A 381 -13.85 15.75 12.86
CA ILE A 381 -14.77 14.61 12.78
C ILE A 381 -16.13 14.95 13.39
N GLN A 382 -16.18 15.65 14.52
CA GLN A 382 -17.44 16.07 15.15
C GLN A 382 -18.25 17.03 14.27
N ILE A 383 -17.58 17.96 13.59
CA ILE A 383 -18.20 18.86 12.61
C ILE A 383 -18.78 18.04 11.45
N LEU A 384 -17.98 17.16 10.85
CA LEU A 384 -18.42 16.28 9.77
C LEU A 384 -19.61 15.40 10.17
N CYS A 385 -19.60 14.84 11.38
CA CYS A 385 -20.72 14.07 11.91
C CYS A 385 -22.00 14.92 12.07
N SER A 386 -21.86 16.19 12.47
CA SER A 386 -23.00 17.08 12.69
C SER A 386 -23.63 17.50 11.36
N GLU A 387 -22.83 17.86 10.38
CA GLU A 387 -23.30 18.19 9.03
C GLU A 387 -23.94 16.99 8.34
N ALA A 388 -23.30 15.81 8.40
CA ALA A 388 -23.84 14.60 7.79
C ALA A 388 -25.23 14.24 8.32
N LYS A 389 -25.50 14.48 9.61
CA LYS A 389 -26.83 14.32 10.19
C LYS A 389 -27.83 15.33 9.64
N GLY A 390 -27.42 16.60 9.55
CA GLY A 390 -28.26 17.67 8.99
C GLY A 390 -28.63 17.41 7.53
N LEU A 391 -27.65 16.98 6.73
CA LEU A 391 -27.78 16.66 5.31
C LEU A 391 -28.31 15.25 5.02
N LYS A 392 -28.73 14.49 6.05
CA LYS A 392 -29.22 13.10 5.92
C LYS A 392 -28.31 12.17 5.10
N GLN A 393 -26.99 12.40 5.15
CA GLN A 393 -25.99 11.59 4.44
C GLN A 393 -25.84 10.22 5.12
N THR A 394 -26.60 9.22 4.67
CA THR A 394 -26.70 7.89 5.30
C THR A 394 -25.35 7.17 5.39
N VAL A 395 -24.53 7.27 4.34
CA VAL A 395 -23.19 6.66 4.26
C VAL A 395 -22.31 7.10 5.43
N VAL A 396 -22.32 8.40 5.74
CA VAL A 396 -21.56 8.97 6.86
C VAL A 396 -22.28 8.70 8.19
N THR A 397 -23.61 8.89 8.22
CA THR A 397 -24.44 8.75 9.42
C THR A 397 -24.34 7.36 10.06
N SER A 398 -24.21 6.31 9.23
CA SER A 398 -24.01 4.93 9.68
C SER A 398 -22.74 4.73 10.52
N LYS A 399 -21.71 5.58 10.36
CA LYS A 399 -20.43 5.48 11.06
C LYS A 399 -20.37 6.27 12.36
N ILE A 400 -21.32 7.19 12.55
CA ILE A 400 -21.30 8.14 13.68
C ILE A 400 -21.35 7.47 15.05
N PRO A 401 -22.23 6.47 15.33
CA PRO A 401 -22.35 5.91 16.67
C PRO A 401 -21.02 5.37 17.21
N THR A 402 -20.33 4.55 16.40
CA THR A 402 -19.03 3.97 16.74
C THR A 402 -17.98 5.05 16.91
N THR A 403 -17.85 5.98 15.96
CA THR A 403 -16.83 7.04 16.03
C THR A 403 -17.05 7.99 17.22
N LYS A 404 -18.31 8.32 17.55
CA LYS A 404 -18.63 9.15 18.73
C LYS A 404 -18.20 8.48 20.03
N ARG A 405 -18.46 7.18 20.17
CA ARG A 405 -18.01 6.39 21.32
C ARG A 405 -16.48 6.46 21.48
N SER A 406 -15.72 6.29 20.40
CA SER A 406 -14.25 6.35 20.44
C SER A 406 -13.75 7.73 20.90
N MET A 407 -14.35 8.82 20.39
CA MET A 407 -14.02 10.20 20.79
C MET A 407 -14.37 10.50 22.25
N GLU A 408 -15.51 10.04 22.75
CA GLU A 408 -15.91 10.20 24.16
C GLU A 408 -14.93 9.49 25.11
N ARG A 409 -14.52 8.26 24.77
CA ARG A 409 -13.50 7.50 25.52
C ARG A 409 -12.15 8.23 25.53
N PHE A 410 -11.74 8.79 24.40
CA PHE A 410 -10.52 9.59 24.31
C PHE A 410 -10.55 10.80 25.24
N LEU A 411 -11.64 11.58 25.23
CA LEU A 411 -11.79 12.73 26.12
C LEU A 411 -11.74 12.33 27.60
N PHE A 412 -12.37 11.21 27.97
CA PHE A 412 -12.33 10.71 29.35
C PHE A 412 -10.91 10.29 29.77
N ARG A 413 -10.20 9.55 28.92
CA ARG A 413 -8.82 9.13 29.20
C ARG A 413 -7.86 10.32 29.32
N VAL A 414 -7.98 11.32 28.44
CA VAL A 414 -7.19 12.58 28.53
C VAL A 414 -7.47 13.33 29.83
N LYS A 415 -8.73 13.42 30.26
CA LYS A 415 -9.09 14.02 31.55
C LYS A 415 -8.43 13.29 32.71
N ALA A 416 -8.49 11.96 32.72
CA ALA A 416 -7.87 11.16 33.76
C ALA A 416 -6.35 11.42 33.83
N LEU A 417 -5.66 11.37 32.69
CA LEU A 417 -4.22 11.63 32.59
C LEU A 417 -3.80 12.96 33.23
N LEU A 418 -4.52 14.03 32.90
CA LEU A 418 -4.21 15.38 33.38
C LEU A 418 -4.58 15.58 34.86
N HIS A 419 -5.59 14.88 35.36
CA HIS A 419 -6.01 14.97 36.76
C HIS A 419 -5.13 14.11 37.70
N THR A 420 -4.55 13.02 37.21
CA THR A 420 -3.67 12.16 38.01
C THR A 420 -2.24 12.68 38.12
N THR A 421 -1.87 13.72 37.36
CA THR A 421 -0.51 14.25 37.36
C THR A 421 -0.44 15.51 38.22
N SER A 422 0.42 15.50 39.24
CA SER A 422 0.64 16.58 40.22
C SER A 422 1.25 17.88 39.65
N SER A 423 1.43 17.98 38.32
CA SER A 423 2.22 19.03 37.67
C SER A 423 1.47 20.34 37.40
N GLY A 424 0.29 20.56 37.97
CA GLY A 424 -0.42 21.85 37.83
C GLY A 424 -0.83 22.22 36.40
N CYS A 425 -0.81 21.27 35.46
CA CYS A 425 -1.33 21.48 34.11
C CYS A 425 -2.84 21.72 34.18
N THR A 426 -3.24 22.98 34.01
CA THR A 426 -4.64 23.39 33.99
C THR A 426 -5.30 22.87 32.72
N PHE A 427 -6.03 21.77 32.85
CA PHE A 427 -6.90 21.26 31.79
C PHE A 427 -8.08 22.21 31.58
N TRP A 428 -8.04 23.00 30.50
CA TRP A 428 -9.18 23.82 30.09
C TRP A 428 -9.98 23.11 29.00
N MET A 429 -11.13 22.54 29.40
CA MET A 429 -12.11 21.99 28.47
C MET A 429 -12.96 23.13 27.94
N GLY A 430 -12.65 23.62 26.74
CA GLY A 430 -13.49 24.63 26.08
C GLY A 430 -14.90 24.08 25.81
N ASN A 431 -15.92 24.93 25.97
CA ASN A 431 -17.30 24.58 25.62
C ASN A 431 -17.40 24.29 24.12
N LEU A 432 -17.91 23.10 23.77
CA LEU A 432 -18.13 22.70 22.39
C LEU A 432 -19.37 23.43 21.84
N LYS A 433 -19.14 24.47 21.03
CA LYS A 433 -20.20 25.08 20.22
C LYS A 433 -20.39 24.26 18.95
N HIS A 434 -21.63 23.99 18.56
CA HIS A 434 -21.93 23.43 17.25
C HIS A 434 -21.49 24.41 16.16
N LYS A 435 -20.62 23.95 15.27
CA LYS A 435 -20.09 24.75 14.16
C LYS A 435 -20.23 23.99 12.85
N ASP A 436 -20.47 24.73 11.77
CA ASP A 436 -20.34 24.22 10.41
C ASP A 436 -18.85 24.17 9.98
N LEU A 437 -18.58 23.64 8.79
CA LEU A 437 -17.24 23.62 8.19
C LEU A 437 -16.67 25.03 7.92
N ALA A 438 -17.52 26.04 7.76
CA ALA A 438 -17.11 27.45 7.66
C ALA A 438 -16.76 28.08 9.03
N GLY A 439 -16.97 27.36 10.13
CA GLY A 439 -16.65 27.78 11.49
C GLY A 439 -17.71 28.66 12.15
N GLN A 440 -18.87 28.86 11.51
CA GLN A 440 -20.02 29.60 12.03
C GLN A 440 -20.77 28.76 13.06
N VAL A 441 -21.33 29.41 14.09
CA VAL A 441 -22.07 28.70 15.14
C VAL A 441 -23.46 28.37 14.64
N VAL A 442 -23.80 27.08 14.60
CA VAL A 442 -25.11 26.58 14.17
C VAL A 442 -25.92 26.08 15.36
N SER A 443 -27.25 26.25 15.29
CA SER A 443 -28.16 25.75 16.32
C SER A 443 -28.13 24.22 16.35
N SER A 444 -28.05 23.64 17.54
CA SER A 444 -28.11 22.19 17.75
C SER A 444 -29.49 21.58 17.46
N GLN A 445 -30.50 22.42 17.17
CA GLN A 445 -31.92 22.03 17.05
C GLN A 445 -32.58 22.37 15.71
N ALA A 446 -31.85 22.91 14.72
CA ALA A 446 -32.46 23.29 13.44
C ALA A 446 -32.14 22.24 12.35
N TYR A 447 -33.14 21.41 12.02
CA TYR A 447 -33.14 20.58 10.83
C TYR A 447 -33.57 21.44 9.65
N VAL A 448 -32.76 21.50 8.59
CA VAL A 448 -33.21 22.05 7.31
C VAL A 448 -33.84 20.88 6.56
N ASP A 449 -35.17 20.76 6.66
CA ASP A 449 -35.94 19.93 5.73
C ASP A 449 -36.03 20.71 4.40
N ASP A 450 -35.03 20.55 3.52
CA ASP A 450 -35.12 21.04 2.15
C ASP A 450 -35.71 19.92 1.26
N PRO A 451 -36.85 20.12 0.55
CA PRO A 451 -37.53 19.04 -0.18
C PRO A 451 -36.89 18.62 -1.52
N SER A 452 -35.67 19.04 -1.85
CA SER A 452 -35.21 19.06 -3.26
C SER A 452 -33.97 18.23 -3.62
N ASP A 453 -33.73 17.07 -3.03
CA ASP A 453 -32.67 16.15 -3.51
C ASP A 453 -33.22 14.75 -3.80
N ASN A 454 -33.92 14.64 -4.94
CA ASN A 454 -34.07 13.39 -5.68
C ASN A 454 -33.25 13.51 -6.97
N VAL A 455 -31.94 13.28 -6.89
CA VAL A 455 -31.15 12.89 -8.06
C VAL A 455 -30.35 11.64 -7.67
N ASN A 456 -30.81 10.50 -8.17
CA ASN A 456 -30.10 9.24 -8.14
C ASN A 456 -28.74 9.40 -8.83
N GLU A 457 -27.65 9.31 -8.07
CA GLU A 457 -26.38 8.82 -8.62
C GLU A 457 -26.26 7.33 -8.31
N ASP A 458 -26.28 6.52 -9.38
CA ASP A 458 -26.02 5.09 -9.36
C ASP A 458 -24.71 4.75 -8.61
N PRO A 459 -24.72 3.84 -7.63
CA PRO A 459 -23.50 3.31 -7.06
C PRO A 459 -23.00 2.18 -7.95
N ALA A 460 -22.08 2.49 -8.87
CA ALA A 460 -21.30 1.45 -9.53
C ALA A 460 -20.33 0.81 -8.52
N GLY A 461 -20.68 -0.40 -8.07
CA GLY A 461 -19.77 -1.49 -7.69
C GLY A 461 -18.79 -1.26 -6.55
N VAL A 462 -19.20 -1.62 -5.33
CA VAL A 462 -18.25 -2.12 -4.32
C VAL A 462 -18.85 -3.38 -3.73
N MET A 463 -18.31 -4.53 -4.14
CA MET A 463 -18.52 -5.81 -3.47
C MET A 463 -17.88 -5.71 -2.07
N ASP A 464 -18.68 -5.96 -1.05
CA ASP A 464 -18.29 -6.04 0.35
C ASP A 464 -18.08 -7.53 0.65
N GLU A 465 -16.83 -8.00 0.66
CA GLU A 465 -16.45 -9.30 1.23
C GLU A 465 -15.37 -9.06 2.28
N ASP A 466 -15.79 -9.19 3.55
CA ASP A 466 -15.19 -10.04 4.59
C ASP A 466 -15.30 -9.40 5.99
N GLN A 467 -16.31 -9.88 6.73
CA GLN A 467 -16.24 -10.04 8.17
C GLN A 467 -15.93 -11.51 8.47
N PRO A 468 -14.90 -11.85 9.26
CA PRO A 468 -14.85 -13.17 9.87
C PRO A 468 -15.91 -13.22 10.99
N ALA A 469 -16.81 -14.20 10.90
CA ALA A 469 -17.77 -14.52 11.94
C ALA A 469 -17.04 -14.92 13.24
N SER A 470 -17.35 -14.21 14.33
CA SER A 470 -17.07 -14.66 15.68
C SER A 470 -18.17 -15.63 16.09
N GLU A 471 -17.83 -16.91 16.24
CA GLU A 471 -18.63 -17.86 17.01
C GLU A 471 -18.56 -17.45 18.48
N GLU A 472 -19.68 -16.99 19.03
CA GLU A 472 -19.89 -16.90 20.48
C GLU A 472 -20.73 -18.09 20.95
N ASP A 473 -20.29 -18.59 22.10
CA ASP A 473 -20.75 -19.73 22.86
C ASP A 473 -22.28 -19.81 23.03
N ARG A 474 -22.80 -21.02 22.87
CA ARG A 474 -24.10 -21.42 23.43
C ARG A 474 -23.85 -22.03 24.81
N GLU A 475 -24.27 -21.32 25.85
CA GLU A 475 -24.59 -21.92 27.15
C GLU A 475 -25.83 -22.80 27.02
N THR A 476 -25.75 -24.05 27.51
CA THR A 476 -26.88 -24.79 28.07
C THR A 476 -26.36 -25.73 29.15
N GLU A 477 -26.90 -25.53 30.36
CA GLU A 477 -26.93 -26.38 31.58
C GLU A 477 -25.65 -26.62 32.40
#